data_AF-A0A1F3T819-F1
#
_entry.id   AF-A0A1F3T819-F1
#
_cell.length_a   1.000
_cell.length_b   1.000
_cell.length_c   1.000
_cell.angle_alpha   90.00
_cell.angle_beta   90.00
_cell.angle_gamma   90.00
#
_symmetry.space_group_name_H-M   'P 1'
#
loop_
_entity.id
_entity.type
_entity.pdbx_description
1 polymer ?
#
loop_
_entity_poly.entity_id
_entity_poly.type
_entity_poly.pdbx_seq_one_letter_code
_entity_poly.pdbx_strand_id
1 'polypeptide(L)'
;MLNYLLGICQTKKKVLATSIAVVVSVLSCSAPPINHNVEFLQARPVWFDTNSIYSNTVEEQTVAAHPFFDLVPFSSQKDLMINFVVLTPEGETKRFDIDLYSGKLFSKYHLCKQKDVWNNYTKVIYKPNFTEGFIPRLLDGVGLPQKIIVFGAKDTYKRALSHAVGSHRVRVVGGVVEQSCEKYPCLSSNEWLARLVLVAVDPTYEKYTYVRDLYDLKKEVDWKYTVAYLANSSGRTQEQGLEFPYIRVVDEIAADKALLFAIEKGYLYQFKDMMKLRNTCHEMYDYIWKKVFEIKTIKAKLSDKKWIDSVIEKNLQKQKTDKKIETADLVTLRREMMEQKIFELSKDNFSTFFVQFYKNFKDKYAVCAKNVMAANLNEDSQRHWFFAYLEGFFHANDLNYVYNCSKREWFKNYRTTQGQWALDQYEELTYCSSEALDAAFVKLPVLFNRMMNNSNEQFYRYVTYDFYAGSHEKLYSWVQVSSKRISCSKEPDSLWSRIQGMMIKEGNFISEDENEFIFPSDVQWEGFHIANKNYTF
;
A
#
# COMPACT_ATOMS: atom_id res chain seq x y z
N MET A 1 -70.14 -39.10 -53.52
CA MET A 1 -69.76 -37.70 -53.23
C MET A 1 -69.59 -37.46 -51.72
N LEU A 2 -69.00 -38.41 -50.96
CA LEU A 2 -68.83 -38.31 -49.49
C LEU A 2 -67.38 -38.45 -49.01
N ASN A 3 -66.44 -38.85 -49.86
CA ASN A 3 -65.04 -39.09 -49.46
C ASN A 3 -64.11 -37.86 -49.62
N TYR A 4 -64.59 -36.77 -50.23
CA TYR A 4 -63.76 -35.58 -50.47
C TYR A 4 -63.80 -34.56 -49.32
N LEU A 5 -64.83 -34.59 -48.47
CA LEU A 5 -65.01 -33.62 -47.38
C LEU A 5 -64.26 -34.00 -46.08
N LEU A 6 -63.94 -35.29 -45.88
CA LEU A 6 -63.18 -35.75 -44.71
C LEU A 6 -61.69 -35.40 -44.77
N GLY A 7 -61.10 -35.30 -45.97
CA GLY A 7 -59.68 -34.92 -46.14
C GLY A 7 -59.39 -33.43 -45.87
N ILE A 8 -60.38 -32.56 -46.10
CA ILE A 8 -60.22 -31.09 -45.94
C ILE A 8 -60.30 -30.68 -44.45
N CYS A 9 -61.05 -31.42 -43.62
CA CYS A 9 -61.11 -31.14 -42.18
C CYS A 9 -59.87 -31.61 -41.40
N GLN A 10 -59.19 -32.68 -41.83
CA GLN A 10 -57.98 -33.15 -41.15
C GLN A 10 -56.73 -32.32 -41.48
N THR A 11 -56.66 -31.74 -42.68
CA THR A 11 -55.56 -30.86 -43.09
C THR A 11 -55.62 -29.49 -42.41
N LYS A 12 -56.82 -28.92 -42.20
CA LYS A 12 -56.96 -27.66 -41.43
C LYS A 12 -56.59 -27.79 -39.96
N LYS A 13 -56.89 -28.92 -39.30
CA LYS A 13 -56.46 -29.17 -37.90
C LYS A 13 -54.95 -29.32 -37.76
N LYS A 14 -54.29 -29.97 -38.73
CA LYS A 14 -52.82 -30.11 -38.72
C LYS A 14 -52.12 -28.79 -38.98
N VAL A 15 -52.59 -27.98 -39.94
CA VAL A 15 -52.02 -26.65 -40.22
C VAL A 15 -52.25 -25.68 -39.07
N LEU A 16 -53.40 -25.73 -38.39
CA LEU A 16 -53.64 -24.89 -37.21
C LEU A 16 -52.75 -25.32 -36.03
N ALA A 17 -52.55 -26.62 -35.81
CA ALA A 17 -51.69 -27.13 -34.75
C ALA A 17 -50.20 -26.84 -34.98
N THR A 18 -49.68 -26.93 -36.22
CA THR A 18 -48.30 -26.53 -36.52
C THR A 18 -48.10 -25.03 -36.46
N SER A 19 -49.07 -24.21 -36.88
CA SER A 19 -48.98 -22.75 -36.74
C SER A 19 -48.97 -22.30 -35.28
N ILE A 20 -49.75 -22.94 -34.40
CA ILE A 20 -49.73 -22.65 -32.95
C ILE A 20 -48.40 -23.10 -32.32
N ALA A 21 -47.85 -24.25 -32.70
CA ALA A 21 -46.56 -24.72 -32.19
C ALA A 21 -45.39 -23.81 -32.62
N VAL A 22 -45.40 -23.30 -33.87
CA VAL A 22 -44.39 -22.34 -34.34
C VAL A 22 -44.51 -21.02 -33.58
N VAL A 23 -45.71 -20.46 -33.43
CA VAL A 23 -45.92 -19.20 -32.68
C VAL A 23 -45.55 -19.33 -31.19
N VAL A 24 -45.78 -20.47 -30.55
CA VAL A 24 -45.35 -20.74 -29.16
C VAL A 24 -43.83 -20.92 -29.06
N SER A 25 -43.16 -21.40 -30.11
CA SER A 25 -41.68 -21.48 -30.14
C SER A 25 -40.98 -20.15 -30.47
N VAL A 26 -41.63 -19.20 -31.18
CA VAL A 26 -41.07 -17.84 -31.38
C VAL A 26 -41.39 -16.91 -30.20
N LEU A 27 -42.38 -17.25 -29.38
CA LEU A 27 -42.71 -16.55 -28.12
C LEU A 27 -42.11 -17.21 -26.88
N SER A 28 -41.23 -18.21 -27.03
CA SER A 28 -40.38 -18.70 -25.94
C SER A 28 -39.36 -17.64 -25.56
N CYS A 29 -39.84 -16.73 -24.71
CA CYS A 29 -39.11 -16.06 -23.64
C CYS A 29 -37.60 -15.93 -23.86
N SER A 30 -37.20 -14.99 -24.71
CA SER A 30 -36.11 -14.10 -24.30
C SER A 30 -36.62 -13.34 -23.08
N ALA A 31 -36.48 -13.97 -21.91
CA ALA A 31 -36.66 -13.28 -20.64
C ALA A 31 -35.85 -11.97 -20.77
N PRO A 32 -36.46 -10.80 -20.51
CA PRO A 32 -35.69 -9.56 -20.51
C PRO A 32 -34.48 -9.81 -19.60
N PRO A 33 -33.26 -9.48 -20.05
CA PRO A 33 -32.06 -9.75 -19.26
C PRO A 33 -32.34 -9.23 -17.85
N ILE A 34 -32.34 -10.14 -16.87
CA ILE A 34 -32.59 -9.78 -15.49
C ILE A 34 -31.50 -8.77 -15.17
N ASN A 35 -31.91 -7.51 -15.08
CA ASN A 35 -31.00 -6.43 -14.77
C ASN A 35 -30.73 -6.57 -13.27
N HIS A 36 -29.79 -7.44 -12.93
CA HIS A 36 -29.25 -7.58 -11.58
C HIS A 36 -28.50 -6.28 -11.29
N ASN A 37 -29.24 -5.23 -10.95
CA ASN A 37 -28.70 -3.99 -10.45
C ASN A 37 -28.11 -4.29 -9.07
N VAL A 38 -26.86 -4.74 -9.07
CA VAL A 38 -26.05 -4.84 -7.86
C VAL A 38 -26.04 -3.44 -7.23
N GLU A 39 -26.50 -3.35 -5.98
CA GLU A 39 -26.55 -2.09 -5.25
C GLU A 39 -25.12 -1.58 -5.06
N PHE A 40 -24.74 -0.64 -5.91
CA PHE A 40 -23.44 0.02 -5.91
C PHE A 40 -23.55 1.27 -5.04
N LEU A 41 -22.82 1.28 -3.93
CA LEU A 41 -22.73 2.45 -3.08
C LEU A 41 -21.48 3.26 -3.46
N GLN A 42 -21.69 4.43 -4.08
CA GLN A 42 -20.62 5.35 -4.41
C GLN A 42 -20.13 6.11 -3.17
N ALA A 43 -18.81 6.29 -3.06
CA ALA A 43 -18.19 7.06 -2.00
C ALA A 43 -18.53 8.56 -2.12
N ARG A 44 -18.69 9.21 -0.97
CA ARG A 44 -18.71 10.68 -0.90
C ARG A 44 -17.31 11.16 -0.49
N PRO A 45 -16.64 12.00 -1.28
CA PRO A 45 -15.28 12.42 -0.97
C PRO A 45 -15.29 13.30 0.27
N VAL A 46 -14.72 12.80 1.37
CA VAL A 46 -14.57 13.54 2.62
C VAL A 46 -13.13 13.48 3.11
N TRP A 47 -12.45 12.34 2.90
CA TRP A 47 -11.11 12.09 3.39
C TRP A 47 -10.08 13.08 2.86
N PHE A 48 -10.11 13.38 1.57
CA PHE A 48 -9.22 14.35 0.92
C PHE A 48 -9.82 15.77 0.82
N ASP A 49 -11.01 15.98 1.40
CA ASP A 49 -11.64 17.31 1.47
C ASP A 49 -11.04 18.09 2.64
N THR A 50 -9.95 18.78 2.35
CA THR A 50 -9.06 19.45 3.31
C THR A 50 -8.24 20.53 2.57
N ASN A 51 -7.27 21.16 3.23
CA ASN A 51 -6.38 22.15 2.62
C ASN A 51 -5.71 21.54 1.38
N SER A 52 -5.48 22.35 0.32
CA SER A 52 -4.95 21.87 -0.96
C SER A 52 -3.65 21.09 -0.79
N ILE A 53 -2.78 21.50 0.15
CA ILE A 53 -1.54 20.80 0.48
C ILE A 53 -1.73 19.33 0.89
N TYR A 54 -2.93 18.93 1.35
CA TYR A 54 -3.27 17.55 1.73
C TYR A 54 -4.38 16.95 0.86
N SER A 55 -4.91 17.70 -0.10
CA SER A 55 -6.00 17.25 -0.95
C SER A 55 -5.44 16.52 -2.16
N ASN A 56 -6.16 15.51 -2.64
CA ASN A 56 -5.87 14.81 -3.89
C ASN A 56 -6.99 15.13 -4.88
N THR A 57 -6.67 15.81 -5.97
CA THR A 57 -7.65 16.23 -6.98
C THR A 57 -7.51 15.37 -8.24
N VAL A 58 -8.65 14.91 -8.78
CA VAL A 58 -8.66 14.01 -9.96
C VAL A 58 -8.76 14.84 -11.25
N GLU A 59 -9.68 15.80 -11.27
CA GLU A 59 -9.93 16.76 -12.35
C GLU A 59 -10.18 18.14 -11.73
N GLU A 60 -10.01 19.24 -12.49
CA GLU A 60 -10.07 20.64 -12.02
C GLU A 60 -11.13 20.84 -10.92
N GLN A 61 -10.66 20.90 -9.65
CA GLN A 61 -11.41 21.17 -8.41
C GLN A 61 -12.28 20.03 -7.84
N THR A 62 -12.23 18.80 -8.37
CA THR A 62 -12.92 17.65 -7.76
C THR A 62 -11.98 16.85 -6.84
N VAL A 63 -12.36 16.76 -5.57
CA VAL A 63 -11.64 15.99 -4.56
C VAL A 63 -11.86 14.50 -4.79
N ALA A 64 -10.77 13.73 -4.85
CA ALA A 64 -10.83 12.28 -4.96
C ALA A 64 -11.51 11.65 -3.74
N ALA A 65 -12.30 10.60 -3.94
CA ALA A 65 -12.79 9.80 -2.83
C ALA A 65 -11.76 8.73 -2.44
N HIS A 66 -11.55 8.52 -1.14
CA HIS A 66 -10.68 7.48 -0.63
C HIS A 66 -11.49 6.19 -0.41
N PRO A 67 -11.25 5.09 -1.14
CA PRO A 67 -12.10 3.90 -1.09
C PRO A 67 -12.06 3.16 0.26
N PHE A 68 -10.97 3.26 1.02
CA PHE A 68 -10.96 2.76 2.40
C PHE A 68 -11.69 3.66 3.41
N PHE A 69 -11.46 4.98 3.42
CA PHE A 69 -11.98 5.87 4.46
C PHE A 69 -13.36 6.49 4.14
N ASP A 70 -13.71 6.73 2.87
CA ASP A 70 -14.97 7.39 2.51
C ASP A 70 -16.17 6.44 2.38
N LEU A 71 -15.91 5.13 2.23
CA LEU A 71 -16.95 4.11 2.19
C LEU A 71 -17.25 3.55 3.58
N VAL A 72 -18.50 3.12 3.78
CA VAL A 72 -18.97 2.54 5.04
C VAL A 72 -19.10 1.03 4.87
N PRO A 73 -18.59 0.20 5.80
CA PRO A 73 -18.63 -1.24 5.67
C PRO A 73 -20.02 -1.86 5.83
N PHE A 74 -21.00 -1.14 6.39
CA PHE A 74 -22.38 -1.58 6.63
C PHE A 74 -22.51 -3.09 6.90
N SER A 75 -21.97 -3.54 8.04
CA SER A 75 -22.09 -4.92 8.47
C SER A 75 -23.44 -5.15 9.15
N SER A 76 -24.09 -6.27 8.86
CA SER A 76 -25.26 -6.73 9.60
C SER A 76 -25.09 -8.21 9.97
N GLN A 77 -25.07 -8.48 11.28
CA GLN A 77 -24.93 -9.85 11.80
C GLN A 77 -26.19 -10.69 11.57
N LYS A 78 -27.35 -10.06 11.37
CA LYS A 78 -28.63 -10.75 11.19
C LYS A 78 -28.74 -11.44 9.83
N ASP A 79 -28.31 -10.75 8.77
CA ASP A 79 -28.34 -11.23 7.39
C ASP A 79 -26.95 -11.66 6.89
N LEU A 80 -25.92 -11.52 7.75
CA LEU A 80 -24.51 -11.78 7.46
C LEU A 80 -23.99 -10.98 6.25
N MET A 81 -24.57 -9.80 6.03
CA MET A 81 -24.18 -8.94 4.90
C MET A 81 -23.10 -7.96 5.31
N ILE A 82 -22.20 -7.65 4.38
CA ILE A 82 -21.18 -6.62 4.54
C ILE A 82 -20.87 -5.96 3.19
N ASN A 83 -20.45 -4.70 3.22
CA ASN A 83 -19.94 -4.01 2.05
C ASN A 83 -18.45 -4.25 1.88
N PHE A 84 -18.03 -4.46 0.63
CA PHE A 84 -16.62 -4.60 0.28
C PHE A 84 -16.26 -3.78 -0.97
N VAL A 85 -14.98 -3.48 -1.10
CA VAL A 85 -14.39 -2.83 -2.28
C VAL A 85 -13.59 -3.86 -3.06
N VAL A 86 -13.79 -3.88 -4.37
CA VAL A 86 -13.10 -4.81 -5.29
C VAL A 86 -11.63 -4.39 -5.45
N LEU A 87 -10.72 -5.36 -5.33
CA LEU A 87 -9.30 -5.21 -5.69
C LEU A 87 -8.97 -6.02 -6.94
N THR A 88 -9.13 -7.35 -6.87
CA THR A 88 -8.73 -8.25 -7.96
C THR A 88 -9.92 -9.09 -8.40
N PRO A 89 -10.59 -8.75 -9.52
CA PRO A 89 -11.72 -9.50 -10.04
C PRO A 89 -11.39 -10.96 -10.36
N GLU A 90 -12.41 -11.82 -10.35
CA GLU A 90 -12.29 -13.20 -10.80
C GLU A 90 -11.72 -13.31 -12.23
N GLY A 91 -10.74 -14.19 -12.43
CA GLY A 91 -10.13 -14.45 -13.73
C GLY A 91 -9.09 -13.42 -14.17
N GLU A 92 -8.77 -12.45 -13.32
CA GLU A 92 -7.77 -11.42 -13.60
C GLU A 92 -6.35 -12.02 -13.67
N THR A 93 -5.50 -11.40 -14.48
CA THR A 93 -4.09 -11.81 -14.70
C THR A 93 -3.10 -11.02 -13.84
N LYS A 94 -3.59 -10.01 -13.14
CA LYS A 94 -2.81 -9.15 -12.28
C LYS A 94 -3.47 -9.11 -10.92
N ARG A 95 -2.67 -8.94 -9.88
CA ARG A 95 -3.18 -8.73 -8.54
C ARG A 95 -3.04 -7.25 -8.19
N PHE A 96 -4.13 -6.65 -7.75
CA PHE A 96 -4.13 -5.27 -7.29
C PHE A 96 -4.15 -5.21 -5.77
N ASP A 97 -3.61 -4.12 -5.25
CA ASP A 97 -3.63 -3.75 -3.84
C ASP A 97 -4.01 -2.27 -3.72
N ILE A 98 -4.25 -1.81 -2.48
CA ILE A 98 -4.56 -0.41 -2.17
C ILE A 98 -3.43 0.20 -1.35
N ASP A 99 -2.99 1.38 -1.75
CA ASP A 99 -2.18 2.24 -0.89
C ASP A 99 -3.10 3.09 0.00
N LEU A 100 -3.04 2.89 1.31
CA LEU A 100 -3.87 3.63 2.28
C LEU A 100 -3.44 5.09 2.43
N TYR A 101 -2.22 5.45 2.03
CA TYR A 101 -1.73 6.83 2.09
C TYR A 101 -2.36 7.68 0.98
N SER A 102 -2.33 7.18 -0.27
CA SER A 102 -2.89 7.89 -1.44
C SER A 102 -4.35 7.55 -1.74
N GLY A 103 -4.86 6.43 -1.20
CA GLY A 103 -6.18 5.88 -1.51
C GLY A 103 -6.29 5.24 -2.90
N LYS A 104 -5.16 5.07 -3.60
CA LYS A 104 -5.15 4.60 -4.98
C LYS A 104 -4.87 3.11 -5.06
N LEU A 105 -5.46 2.49 -6.07
CA LEU A 105 -5.14 1.12 -6.44
C LEU A 105 -3.84 1.09 -7.24
N PHE A 106 -3.01 0.11 -6.94
CA PHE A 106 -1.82 -0.17 -7.73
C PHE A 106 -1.74 -1.66 -7.99
N SER A 107 -1.15 -2.02 -9.12
CA SER A 107 -0.89 -3.42 -9.41
C SER A 107 0.35 -3.90 -8.68
N LYS A 108 0.16 -4.97 -7.91
CA LYS A 108 1.18 -5.55 -7.04
C LYS A 108 2.13 -6.44 -7.81
N TYR A 109 1.59 -7.31 -8.68
CA TYR A 109 2.35 -8.18 -9.58
C TYR A 109 1.44 -8.86 -10.60
N HIS A 110 2.06 -9.40 -11.65
CA HIS A 110 1.42 -10.28 -12.62
C HIS A 110 1.34 -11.72 -12.09
N LEU A 111 0.18 -12.34 -12.29
CA LEU A 111 -0.05 -13.75 -12.01
C LEU A 111 0.43 -14.59 -13.19
N CYS A 112 0.88 -15.81 -12.91
CA CYS A 112 1.24 -16.79 -13.92
C CYS A 112 0.79 -18.19 -13.50
N LYS A 113 0.81 -19.12 -14.45
CA LYS A 113 0.56 -20.54 -14.19
C LYS A 113 1.63 -21.08 -13.24
N GLN A 114 1.23 -21.77 -12.19
CA GLN A 114 2.11 -22.32 -11.17
C GLN A 114 1.56 -23.64 -10.61
N LYS A 115 2.44 -24.47 -10.04
CA LYS A 115 2.04 -25.69 -9.31
C LYS A 115 1.68 -25.35 -7.87
N ASP A 116 1.02 -26.24 -7.13
CA ASP A 116 0.88 -26.06 -5.68
C ASP A 116 2.18 -26.45 -4.97
N VAL A 117 2.83 -25.51 -4.26
CA VAL A 117 4.05 -25.81 -3.49
C VAL A 117 3.79 -26.79 -2.34
N TRP A 118 2.55 -26.83 -1.84
CA TRP A 118 2.15 -27.76 -0.77
C TRP A 118 1.80 -29.15 -1.30
N ASN A 119 1.73 -29.34 -2.62
CA ASN A 119 1.31 -30.57 -3.29
C ASN A 119 -0.08 -31.08 -2.87
N ASN A 120 -0.94 -30.21 -2.32
CA ASN A 120 -2.32 -30.55 -1.95
C ASN A 120 -3.27 -30.45 -3.15
N TYR A 121 -2.88 -29.72 -4.19
CA TYR A 121 -3.61 -29.58 -5.45
C TYR A 121 -2.71 -29.92 -6.64
N THR A 122 -3.15 -30.88 -7.46
CA THR A 122 -2.32 -31.46 -8.53
C THR A 122 -2.38 -30.71 -9.85
N LYS A 123 -3.43 -29.91 -10.07
CA LYS A 123 -3.58 -29.14 -11.31
C LYS A 123 -2.85 -27.80 -11.22
N VAL A 124 -2.75 -27.12 -12.36
CA VAL A 124 -2.13 -25.80 -12.46
C VAL A 124 -3.04 -24.74 -11.82
N ILE A 125 -2.44 -23.89 -11.00
CA ILE A 125 -3.02 -22.69 -10.41
C ILE A 125 -2.64 -21.51 -11.29
N TYR A 126 -3.56 -20.60 -11.59
CA TYR A 126 -3.23 -19.41 -12.39
C TYR A 126 -4.00 -18.16 -11.95
N LYS A 127 -5.29 -18.11 -12.24
CA LYS A 127 -6.14 -16.94 -12.02
C LYS A 127 -7.08 -17.21 -10.84
N PRO A 128 -7.49 -16.19 -10.07
CA PRO A 128 -8.43 -16.43 -8.99
C PRO A 128 -9.78 -16.88 -9.56
N ASN A 129 -10.40 -17.87 -8.92
CA ASN A 129 -11.78 -18.31 -9.19
C ASN A 129 -12.82 -17.57 -8.30
N PHE A 130 -12.41 -16.44 -7.75
CA PHE A 130 -13.17 -15.52 -6.91
C PHE A 130 -12.66 -14.09 -7.14
N THR A 131 -13.39 -13.11 -6.64
CA THR A 131 -12.94 -11.72 -6.56
C THR A 131 -12.29 -11.46 -5.20
N GLU A 132 -11.09 -10.88 -5.17
CA GLU A 132 -10.46 -10.36 -3.95
C GLU A 132 -10.88 -8.92 -3.70
N GLY A 133 -11.02 -8.56 -2.43
CA GLY A 133 -11.28 -7.19 -2.02
C GLY A 133 -10.97 -6.96 -0.54
N PHE A 134 -11.37 -5.79 -0.06
CA PHE A 134 -11.26 -5.43 1.35
C PHE A 134 -12.56 -4.82 1.89
N ILE A 135 -12.72 -4.86 3.21
CA ILE A 135 -13.80 -4.18 3.91
C ILE A 135 -13.37 -2.74 4.23
N PRO A 136 -14.09 -1.71 3.77
CA PRO A 136 -13.71 -0.33 4.01
C PRO A 136 -13.74 -0.01 5.51
N ARG A 137 -12.85 0.87 5.98
CA ARG A 137 -12.69 1.29 7.38
C ARG A 137 -12.34 0.18 8.37
N LEU A 138 -12.13 -1.07 7.94
CA LEU A 138 -11.84 -2.17 8.84
C LEU A 138 -10.41 -2.67 8.61
N LEU A 139 -9.55 -2.51 9.61
CA LEU A 139 -8.25 -3.17 9.66
C LEU A 139 -8.35 -4.50 10.38
N ASP A 140 -7.58 -5.48 9.96
CA ASP A 140 -7.42 -6.76 10.65
C ASP A 140 -6.40 -6.68 11.81
N GLY A 141 -6.16 -7.82 12.47
CA GLY A 141 -5.24 -7.90 13.61
C GLY A 141 -3.77 -7.61 13.30
N VAL A 142 -3.38 -7.53 12.02
CA VAL A 142 -2.02 -7.12 11.60
C VAL A 142 -1.99 -5.69 11.05
N GLY A 143 -3.11 -4.96 11.19
CA GLY A 143 -3.22 -3.56 10.75
C GLY A 143 -3.29 -3.39 9.24
N LEU A 144 -3.71 -4.41 8.48
CA LEU A 144 -3.98 -4.32 7.05
C LEU A 144 -5.49 -4.24 6.81
N PRO A 145 -5.97 -3.70 5.67
CA PRO A 145 -7.38 -3.77 5.31
C PRO A 145 -7.91 -5.22 5.42
N GLN A 146 -9.04 -5.41 6.09
CA GLN A 146 -9.64 -6.72 6.32
C GLN A 146 -9.98 -7.36 4.98
N LYS A 147 -9.24 -8.42 4.64
CA LYS A 147 -9.36 -9.12 3.37
C LYS A 147 -10.68 -9.91 3.30
N ILE A 148 -11.27 -9.91 2.11
CA ILE A 148 -12.45 -10.70 1.77
C ILE A 148 -12.28 -11.30 0.37
N ILE A 149 -12.78 -12.52 0.18
CA ILE A 149 -12.94 -13.15 -1.14
C ILE A 149 -14.42 -13.36 -1.41
N VAL A 150 -14.84 -13.07 -2.65
CA VAL A 150 -16.25 -13.06 -3.05
C VAL A 150 -16.45 -13.91 -4.30
N PHE A 151 -17.39 -14.86 -4.24
CA PHE A 151 -17.79 -15.67 -5.39
C PHE A 151 -19.04 -15.09 -6.07
N GLY A 152 -19.02 -15.00 -7.41
CA GLY A 152 -20.15 -14.53 -8.22
C GLY A 152 -19.95 -13.15 -8.83
N ALA A 153 -20.94 -12.73 -9.63
CA ALA A 153 -21.02 -11.41 -10.27
C ALA A 153 -19.73 -10.92 -10.97
N LYS A 154 -18.97 -11.85 -11.57
CA LYS A 154 -17.67 -11.60 -12.23
C LYS A 154 -17.66 -10.37 -13.15
N ASP A 155 -18.62 -10.28 -14.06
CA ASP A 155 -18.67 -9.18 -15.04
C ASP A 155 -18.95 -7.83 -14.37
N THR A 156 -19.73 -7.83 -13.29
CA THR A 156 -19.99 -6.63 -12.50
C THR A 156 -18.72 -6.15 -11.81
N TYR A 157 -18.00 -7.04 -11.12
CA TYR A 157 -16.78 -6.67 -10.40
C TYR A 157 -15.62 -6.31 -11.34
N LYS A 158 -15.56 -6.92 -12.52
CA LYS A 158 -14.59 -6.51 -13.55
C LYS A 158 -14.80 -5.07 -14.01
N ARG A 159 -16.05 -4.63 -14.17
CA ARG A 159 -16.38 -3.22 -14.47
C ARG A 159 -16.12 -2.30 -13.28
N ALA A 160 -16.35 -2.77 -12.07
CA ALA A 160 -16.15 -1.99 -10.84
C ALA A 160 -14.69 -1.60 -10.60
N LEU A 161 -13.73 -2.41 -11.08
CA LEU A 161 -12.30 -2.07 -10.97
C LEU A 161 -11.96 -0.72 -11.63
N SER A 162 -12.63 -0.38 -12.72
CA SER A 162 -12.48 0.93 -13.41
C SER A 162 -13.10 2.09 -12.62
N HIS A 163 -13.89 1.80 -11.58
CA HIS A 163 -14.58 2.76 -10.72
C HIS A 163 -14.34 2.40 -9.25
N ALA A 164 -13.07 2.31 -8.85
CA ALA A 164 -12.61 1.84 -7.54
C ALA A 164 -13.16 2.60 -6.30
N VAL A 165 -13.98 3.63 -6.49
CA VAL A 165 -14.58 4.49 -5.46
C VAL A 165 -15.98 4.04 -5.00
N GLY A 166 -16.32 2.77 -5.18
CA GLY A 166 -17.59 2.24 -4.68
C GLY A 166 -17.47 0.89 -3.99
N SER A 167 -18.49 0.58 -3.20
CA SER A 167 -18.61 -0.70 -2.51
C SER A 167 -19.82 -1.50 -2.97
N HIS A 168 -19.72 -2.82 -2.84
CA HIS A 168 -20.77 -3.78 -3.17
C HIS A 168 -21.17 -4.55 -1.92
N ARG A 169 -22.45 -4.89 -1.81
CA ARG A 169 -22.98 -5.63 -0.67
C ARG A 169 -22.99 -7.14 -0.93
N VAL A 170 -22.37 -7.91 -0.05
CA VAL A 170 -22.20 -9.38 -0.20
C VAL A 170 -22.61 -10.11 1.07
N ARG A 171 -22.93 -11.40 0.94
CA ARG A 171 -23.25 -12.27 2.08
C ARG A 171 -22.02 -13.07 2.49
N VAL A 172 -21.57 -12.90 3.74
CA VAL A 172 -20.53 -13.72 4.33
C VAL A 172 -21.09 -15.11 4.59
N VAL A 173 -20.37 -16.13 4.11
CA VAL A 173 -20.70 -17.55 4.26
C VAL A 173 -19.65 -18.30 5.09
N GLY A 174 -18.56 -17.63 5.46
CA GLY A 174 -17.53 -18.16 6.35
C GLY A 174 -16.31 -17.26 6.45
N GLY A 175 -15.25 -17.82 7.02
CA GLY A 175 -13.91 -17.28 6.96
C GLY A 175 -12.88 -18.38 6.88
N VAL A 176 -11.66 -18.04 6.47
CA VAL A 176 -10.50 -18.93 6.55
C VAL A 176 -9.36 -18.24 7.28
N VAL A 177 -8.54 -19.03 7.98
CA VAL A 177 -7.34 -18.53 8.65
C VAL A 177 -6.15 -18.69 7.71
N GLU A 178 -5.66 -17.57 7.20
CA GLU A 178 -4.44 -17.47 6.40
C GLU A 178 -3.27 -17.23 7.37
N GLN A 179 -2.21 -18.03 7.25
CA GLN A 179 -0.98 -17.85 8.02
C GLN A 179 0.18 -17.56 7.08
N SER A 180 0.98 -16.56 7.40
CA SER A 180 2.20 -16.21 6.66
C SER A 180 3.47 -16.44 7.51
N CYS A 181 4.53 -16.84 6.83
CA CYS A 181 5.86 -17.05 7.38
C CYS A 181 6.86 -16.19 6.61
N GLU A 182 7.35 -15.12 7.22
CA GLU A 182 8.24 -14.17 6.52
C GLU A 182 9.59 -14.81 6.17
N LYS A 183 10.13 -15.59 7.11
CA LYS A 183 11.40 -16.31 6.99
C LYS A 183 11.15 -17.80 7.17
N TYR A 184 11.08 -18.52 6.05
CA TYR A 184 10.92 -19.96 6.07
C TYR A 184 12.25 -20.65 6.37
N PRO A 185 12.27 -21.77 7.13
CA PRO A 185 11.13 -22.41 7.80
C PRO A 185 10.73 -21.72 9.09
N CYS A 186 9.42 -21.56 9.31
CA CYS A 186 8.89 -21.21 10.62
C CYS A 186 8.77 -22.48 11.47
N LEU A 187 9.62 -22.60 12.49
CA LEU A 187 9.77 -23.76 13.36
C LEU A 187 8.67 -23.84 14.43
N SER A 188 8.14 -22.70 14.87
CA SER A 188 7.14 -22.63 15.93
C SER A 188 5.87 -21.90 15.50
N SER A 189 4.76 -22.18 16.18
CA SER A 189 3.44 -21.62 15.84
C SER A 189 3.36 -20.10 15.97
N ASN A 190 4.16 -19.51 16.86
CA ASN A 190 4.26 -18.05 17.05
C ASN A 190 5.04 -17.32 15.94
N GLU A 191 5.76 -18.04 15.08
CA GLU A 191 6.43 -17.45 13.91
C GLU A 191 5.48 -17.30 12.72
N TRP A 192 4.31 -17.95 12.79
CA TRP A 192 3.24 -17.81 11.79
C TRP A 192 2.32 -16.65 12.16
N LEU A 193 2.34 -15.60 11.34
CA LEU A 193 1.41 -14.49 11.48
C LEU A 193 0.06 -14.90 10.89
N ALA A 194 -0.97 -14.96 11.73
CA ALA A 194 -2.31 -15.36 11.33
C ALA A 194 -3.19 -14.14 11.03
N ARG A 195 -4.00 -14.23 9.97
CA ARG A 195 -5.06 -13.28 9.66
C ARG A 195 -6.32 -13.99 9.20
N LEU A 196 -7.47 -13.39 9.50
CA LEU A 196 -8.76 -13.84 9.00
C LEU A 196 -8.97 -13.35 7.57
N VAL A 197 -9.44 -14.22 6.69
CA VAL A 197 -9.97 -13.86 5.36
C VAL A 197 -11.45 -14.20 5.34
N LEU A 198 -12.30 -13.19 5.15
CA LEU A 198 -13.74 -13.42 5.02
C LEU A 198 -14.03 -14.09 3.68
N VAL A 199 -14.98 -15.02 3.68
CA VAL A 199 -15.45 -15.72 2.49
C VAL A 199 -16.91 -15.39 2.28
N ALA A 200 -17.24 -14.85 1.11
CA ALA A 200 -18.58 -14.37 0.80
C ALA A 200 -19.04 -14.78 -0.59
N VAL A 201 -20.33 -14.60 -0.84
CA VAL A 201 -20.96 -14.78 -2.14
C VAL A 201 -21.75 -13.52 -2.49
N ASP A 202 -21.85 -13.22 -3.78
CA ASP A 202 -22.80 -12.22 -4.27
C ASP A 202 -24.21 -12.83 -4.26
N PRO A 203 -25.13 -12.35 -3.41
CA PRO A 203 -26.46 -12.92 -3.28
C PRO A 203 -27.38 -12.61 -4.47
N THR A 204 -26.98 -11.68 -5.36
CA THR A 204 -27.73 -11.35 -6.58
C THR A 204 -27.47 -12.35 -7.70
N TYR A 205 -26.40 -13.15 -7.59
CA TYR A 205 -26.06 -14.15 -8.58
C TYR A 205 -26.83 -15.45 -8.33
N GLU A 206 -27.65 -15.87 -9.31
CA GLU A 206 -28.62 -16.95 -9.15
C GLU A 206 -28.02 -18.22 -8.53
N LYS A 207 -26.84 -18.63 -9.00
CA LYS A 207 -26.08 -19.79 -8.51
C LYS A 207 -25.82 -19.77 -6.99
N TYR A 208 -25.70 -18.59 -6.38
CA TYR A 208 -25.35 -18.45 -4.96
C TYR A 208 -26.51 -18.00 -4.08
N THR A 209 -27.73 -17.89 -4.62
CA THR A 209 -28.93 -17.50 -3.87
C THR A 209 -29.12 -18.35 -2.62
N TYR A 210 -28.91 -19.67 -2.75
CA TYR A 210 -29.11 -20.67 -1.70
C TYR A 210 -27.87 -20.99 -0.86
N VAL A 211 -26.71 -20.43 -1.19
CA VAL A 211 -25.48 -20.67 -0.43
C VAL A 211 -25.54 -19.87 0.86
N ARG A 212 -25.52 -20.58 2.00
CA ARG A 212 -25.61 -19.99 3.34
C ARG A 212 -24.34 -20.11 4.15
N ASP A 213 -23.53 -21.11 3.86
CA ASP A 213 -22.29 -21.39 4.58
C ASP A 213 -21.19 -21.93 3.65
N LEU A 214 -20.00 -22.18 4.20
CA LEU A 214 -18.87 -22.77 3.46
C LEU A 214 -19.19 -24.16 2.93
N TYR A 215 -20.02 -24.95 3.63
CA TYR A 215 -20.35 -26.30 3.19
C TYR A 215 -21.16 -26.28 1.89
N ASP A 216 -22.13 -25.36 1.77
CA ASP A 216 -22.87 -25.15 0.53
C ASP A 216 -21.98 -24.58 -0.57
N LEU A 217 -21.13 -23.59 -0.26
CA LEU A 217 -20.23 -22.99 -1.24
C LEU A 217 -19.29 -24.03 -1.86
N LYS A 218 -18.75 -24.95 -1.04
CA LYS A 218 -17.84 -26.01 -1.48
C LYS A 218 -18.45 -27.00 -2.47
N LYS A 219 -19.78 -27.13 -2.51
CA LYS A 219 -20.47 -27.94 -3.52
C LYS A 219 -20.52 -27.23 -4.88
N GLU A 220 -20.50 -25.91 -4.86
CA GLU A 220 -20.66 -25.05 -6.03
C GLU A 220 -19.34 -24.66 -6.71
N VAL A 221 -18.22 -24.71 -6.00
CA VAL A 221 -16.91 -24.25 -6.49
C VAL A 221 -15.80 -25.27 -6.25
N ASP A 222 -14.73 -25.20 -7.05
CA ASP A 222 -13.50 -25.95 -6.78
C ASP A 222 -12.78 -25.35 -5.56
N TRP A 223 -13.22 -25.73 -4.36
CA TRP A 223 -12.65 -25.22 -3.11
C TRP A 223 -11.18 -25.61 -2.93
N LYS A 224 -10.77 -26.78 -3.45
CA LYS A 224 -9.36 -27.20 -3.40
C LYS A 224 -8.49 -26.25 -4.22
N TYR A 225 -8.97 -25.84 -5.40
CA TYR A 225 -8.31 -24.79 -6.19
C TYR A 225 -8.26 -23.47 -5.42
N THR A 226 -9.36 -23.04 -4.78
CA THR A 226 -9.40 -21.80 -3.98
C THR A 226 -8.32 -21.77 -2.90
N VAL A 227 -8.23 -22.84 -2.09
CA VAL A 227 -7.24 -22.96 -1.02
C VAL A 227 -5.83 -22.97 -1.57
N ALA A 228 -5.59 -23.73 -2.64
CA ALA A 228 -4.29 -23.79 -3.29
C ALA A 228 -3.90 -22.42 -3.89
N TYR A 229 -4.84 -21.70 -4.50
CA TYR A 229 -4.61 -20.35 -5.00
C TYR A 229 -4.24 -19.39 -3.87
N LEU A 230 -4.98 -19.37 -2.75
CA LEU A 230 -4.66 -18.51 -1.60
C LEU A 230 -3.25 -18.76 -1.03
N ALA A 231 -2.83 -20.03 -0.98
CA ALA A 231 -1.53 -20.42 -0.47
C ALA A 231 -0.35 -20.08 -1.40
N ASN A 232 -0.59 -19.90 -2.70
CA ASN A 232 0.46 -19.77 -3.72
C ASN A 232 0.46 -18.42 -4.46
N SER A 233 -0.67 -17.70 -4.48
CA SER A 233 -0.84 -16.47 -5.29
C SER A 233 0.01 -15.30 -4.83
N SER A 234 0.58 -15.36 -3.63
CA SER A 234 1.36 -14.28 -3.06
C SER A 234 2.89 -14.45 -3.21
N GLY A 235 3.33 -15.47 -3.95
CA GLY A 235 4.73 -15.79 -4.17
C GLY A 235 5.27 -16.87 -3.22
N ARG A 236 6.57 -17.16 -3.32
CA ARG A 236 7.31 -18.18 -2.56
C ARG A 236 8.69 -17.67 -2.20
N THR A 237 9.29 -18.27 -1.18
CA THR A 237 10.71 -18.07 -0.91
C THR A 237 11.51 -18.92 -1.88
N GLN A 238 12.53 -18.35 -2.52
CA GLN A 238 13.48 -19.07 -3.36
C GLN A 238 14.85 -19.05 -2.70
N GLU A 239 15.35 -20.21 -2.30
CA GLU A 239 16.66 -20.34 -1.66
C GLU A 239 17.37 -21.56 -2.26
N GLN A 240 18.57 -21.34 -2.80
CA GLN A 240 19.41 -22.39 -3.41
C GLN A 240 18.68 -23.23 -4.50
N GLY A 241 17.78 -22.59 -5.26
CA GLY A 241 16.99 -23.25 -6.29
C GLY A 241 15.80 -24.07 -5.78
N LEU A 242 15.59 -24.11 -4.46
CA LEU A 242 14.41 -24.70 -3.83
C LEU A 242 13.32 -23.64 -3.61
N GLU A 243 12.08 -24.07 -3.72
CA GLU A 243 10.90 -23.23 -3.48
C GLU A 243 10.25 -23.63 -2.17
N PHE A 244 10.10 -22.66 -1.29
CA PHE A 244 9.46 -22.86 0.01
C PHE A 244 8.15 -22.08 0.11
N PRO A 245 7.09 -22.70 0.65
CA PRO A 245 5.85 -21.99 0.90
C PRO A 245 6.07 -20.87 1.91
N TYR A 246 5.30 -19.79 1.76
CA TYR A 246 5.25 -18.75 2.79
C TYR A 246 3.83 -18.49 3.30
N ILE A 247 2.79 -18.86 2.56
CA ILE A 247 1.39 -18.82 3.02
C ILE A 247 0.82 -20.22 3.11
N ARG A 248 0.00 -20.45 4.13
CA ARG A 248 -0.93 -21.59 4.20
C ARG A 248 -2.30 -21.15 4.70
N VAL A 249 -3.31 -21.93 4.36
CA VAL A 249 -4.67 -21.83 4.94
C VAL A 249 -4.82 -22.99 5.90
N VAL A 250 -5.09 -22.72 7.17
CA VAL A 250 -5.03 -23.74 8.25
C VAL A 250 -6.37 -24.10 8.86
N ASP A 251 -7.36 -23.20 8.77
CA ASP A 251 -8.63 -23.38 9.45
C ASP A 251 -9.77 -22.67 8.72
N GLU A 252 -11.00 -23.10 9.01
CA GLU A 252 -12.24 -22.55 8.49
C GLU A 252 -13.17 -22.16 9.63
N ILE A 253 -13.78 -20.99 9.52
CA ILE A 253 -14.59 -20.38 10.57
C ILE A 253 -16.01 -20.19 10.02
N ALA A 254 -17.01 -20.55 10.84
CA ALA A 254 -18.41 -20.35 10.52
C ALA A 254 -18.72 -18.86 10.26
N ALA A 255 -19.70 -18.59 9.38
CA ALA A 255 -19.99 -17.26 8.86
C ALA A 255 -20.24 -16.19 9.93
N ASP A 256 -21.07 -16.53 10.92
CA ASP A 256 -21.43 -15.68 12.06
C ASP A 256 -20.20 -15.34 12.90
N LYS A 257 -19.39 -16.34 13.24
CA LYS A 257 -18.16 -16.19 14.04
C LYS A 257 -17.09 -15.41 13.28
N ALA A 258 -16.92 -15.67 11.98
CA ALA A 258 -15.94 -14.99 11.15
C ALA A 258 -16.27 -13.49 11.04
N LEU A 259 -17.52 -13.15 10.72
CA LEU A 259 -17.96 -11.76 10.62
C LEU A 259 -17.86 -11.05 11.99
N LEU A 260 -18.31 -11.69 13.06
CA LEU A 260 -18.21 -11.14 14.42
C LEU A 260 -16.75 -10.89 14.80
N PHE A 261 -15.87 -11.87 14.59
CA PHE A 261 -14.44 -11.75 14.89
C PHE A 261 -13.80 -10.62 14.10
N ALA A 262 -14.08 -10.49 12.81
CA ALA A 262 -13.55 -9.42 11.97
C ALA A 262 -13.92 -8.03 12.54
N ILE A 263 -15.17 -7.84 12.96
CA ILE A 263 -15.67 -6.55 13.48
C ILE A 263 -15.14 -6.27 14.89
N GLU A 264 -15.12 -7.27 15.78
CA GLU A 264 -14.77 -7.07 17.20
C GLU A 264 -13.27 -7.11 17.46
N LYS A 265 -12.51 -7.89 16.70
CA LYS A 265 -11.04 -8.03 16.87
C LYS A 265 -10.25 -7.22 15.86
N GLY A 266 -10.87 -6.84 14.74
CA GLY A 266 -10.33 -5.82 13.86
C GLY A 266 -10.46 -4.42 14.46
N TYR A 267 -9.84 -3.45 13.81
CA TYR A 267 -10.00 -2.04 14.13
C TYR A 267 -10.94 -1.38 13.12
N LEU A 268 -12.20 -1.18 13.53
CA LEU A 268 -13.20 -0.47 12.74
C LEU A 268 -13.11 1.04 13.00
N TYR A 269 -12.63 1.79 12.01
CA TYR A 269 -12.59 3.24 12.05
C TYR A 269 -14.00 3.84 12.12
N GLN A 270 -14.33 4.46 13.24
CA GLN A 270 -15.48 5.35 13.32
C GLN A 270 -15.16 6.67 12.62
N PHE A 271 -16.18 7.33 12.05
CA PHE A 271 -15.97 8.59 11.32
C PHE A 271 -15.24 9.65 12.18
N LYS A 272 -15.59 9.76 13.46
CA LYS A 272 -14.92 10.68 14.40
C LYS A 272 -13.44 10.35 14.58
N ASP A 273 -13.09 9.06 14.67
CA ASP A 273 -11.72 8.60 14.87
C ASP A 273 -10.87 8.84 13.62
N MET A 274 -11.45 8.62 12.43
CA MET A 274 -10.83 8.96 11.15
C MET A 274 -10.49 10.45 11.06
N MET A 275 -11.46 11.31 11.34
CA MET A 275 -11.26 12.77 11.26
C MET A 275 -10.22 13.24 12.28
N LYS A 276 -10.21 12.65 13.48
CA LYS A 276 -9.18 12.90 14.49
C LYS A 276 -7.80 12.46 14.02
N LEU A 277 -7.67 11.23 13.49
CA LEU A 277 -6.42 10.71 12.93
C LEU A 277 -5.88 11.68 11.87
N ARG A 278 -6.70 12.01 10.87
CA ARG A 278 -6.32 12.93 9.79
C ARG A 278 -5.83 14.27 10.30
N ASN A 279 -6.63 14.94 11.14
CA ASN A 279 -6.31 16.28 11.62
C ASN A 279 -5.06 16.29 12.50
N THR A 280 -4.90 15.31 13.41
CA THR A 280 -3.69 15.19 14.23
C THR A 280 -2.45 14.90 13.39
N CYS A 281 -2.57 14.11 12.32
CA CYS A 281 -1.46 13.88 11.38
C CYS A 281 -1.09 15.16 10.63
N HIS A 282 -2.06 15.91 10.10
CA HIS A 282 -1.80 17.19 9.44
C HIS A 282 -1.12 18.20 10.38
N GLU A 283 -1.61 18.36 11.61
CA GLU A 283 -0.97 19.22 12.62
C GLU A 283 0.48 18.83 12.89
N MET A 284 0.75 17.52 12.98
CA MET A 284 2.12 17.01 13.15
C MET A 284 2.99 17.28 11.93
N TYR A 285 2.48 17.06 10.71
CA TYR A 285 3.21 17.38 9.47
C TYR A 285 3.53 18.87 9.36
N ASP A 286 2.57 19.75 9.68
CA ASP A 286 2.79 21.19 9.70
C ASP A 286 3.83 21.61 10.73
N TYR A 287 3.80 21.01 11.92
CA TYR A 287 4.81 21.23 12.95
C TYR A 287 6.21 20.83 12.47
N ILE A 288 6.36 19.61 11.91
CA ILE A 288 7.63 19.10 11.39
C ILE A 288 8.13 20.01 10.28
N TRP A 289 7.28 20.33 9.31
CA TRP A 289 7.65 21.13 8.15
C TRP A 289 8.06 22.55 8.55
N LYS A 290 7.33 23.18 9.46
CA LYS A 290 7.69 24.49 10.01
C LYS A 290 9.06 24.47 10.67
N LYS A 291 9.36 23.45 11.50
CA LYS A 291 10.67 23.31 12.17
C LYS A 291 11.80 23.12 11.17
N VAL A 292 11.58 22.28 10.17
CA VAL A 292 12.52 22.05 9.07
C VAL A 292 12.81 23.34 8.31
N PHE A 293 11.77 24.12 7.99
CA PHE A 293 11.90 25.40 7.30
C PHE A 293 12.64 26.45 8.14
N GLU A 294 12.38 26.53 9.44
CA GLU A 294 13.12 27.37 10.38
C GLU A 294 14.63 27.02 10.35
N ILE A 295 14.97 25.73 10.40
CA ILE A 295 16.35 25.25 10.35
C ILE A 295 17.00 25.59 9.00
N LYS A 296 16.32 25.36 7.88
CA LYS A 296 16.81 25.73 6.53
C LYS A 296 17.06 27.24 6.42
N THR A 297 16.17 28.06 6.99
CA THR A 297 16.31 29.53 7.00
C THR A 297 17.53 29.95 7.81
N ILE A 298 17.76 29.36 8.99
CA ILE A 298 18.95 29.61 9.81
C ILE A 298 20.21 29.19 9.05
N LYS A 299 20.21 28.01 8.42
CA LYS A 299 21.31 27.53 7.58
C LYS A 299 21.66 28.49 6.45
N ALA A 300 20.65 28.99 5.73
CA ALA A 300 20.84 29.95 4.64
C ALA A 300 21.47 31.26 5.15
N LYS A 301 20.98 31.78 6.28
CA LYS A 301 21.55 32.98 6.93
C LYS A 301 23.00 32.77 7.38
N LEU A 302 23.32 31.60 7.95
CA LEU A 302 24.67 31.24 8.35
C LEU A 302 25.62 31.01 7.16
N SER A 303 25.08 30.80 5.96
CA SER A 303 25.86 30.68 4.74
C SER A 303 26.06 32.03 4.03
N ASP A 304 25.30 33.06 4.40
CA ASP A 304 25.42 34.42 3.87
C ASP A 304 26.38 35.27 4.71
N LYS A 305 27.63 35.36 4.24
CA LYS A 305 28.68 36.18 4.88
C LYS A 305 28.24 37.63 5.09
N LYS A 306 27.47 38.23 4.17
CA LYS A 306 27.02 39.62 4.29
C LYS A 306 26.03 39.79 5.43
N TRP A 307 25.12 38.83 5.60
CA TRP A 307 24.18 38.83 6.70
C TRP A 307 24.91 38.72 8.05
N ILE A 308 25.87 37.79 8.15
CA ILE A 308 26.71 37.63 9.34
C ILE A 308 27.43 38.94 9.67
N ASP A 309 28.13 39.54 8.69
CA ASP A 309 28.85 40.79 8.86
C ASP A 309 27.92 41.93 9.31
N SER A 310 26.70 42.01 8.76
CA SER A 310 25.70 43.02 9.14
C SER A 310 25.22 42.86 10.58
N VAL A 311 24.96 41.63 11.03
CA VAL A 311 24.54 41.34 12.40
C VAL A 311 25.63 41.70 13.39
N ILE A 312 26.89 41.36 13.06
CA ILE A 312 28.02 41.67 13.93
C ILE A 312 28.26 43.18 13.98
N GLU A 313 28.24 43.88 12.85
CA GLU A 313 28.44 45.33 12.82
C GLU A 313 27.38 46.07 13.64
N LYS A 314 26.10 45.65 13.58
CA LYS A 314 25.04 46.20 14.44
C LYS A 314 25.31 45.98 15.92
N ASN A 315 25.79 44.79 16.31
CA ASN A 315 26.11 44.49 17.69
C ASN A 315 27.36 45.22 18.18
N LEU A 316 28.38 45.36 17.34
CA LEU A 316 29.59 46.13 17.62
C LEU A 316 29.28 47.62 17.78
N GLN A 317 28.42 48.18 16.93
CA GLN A 317 27.97 49.58 17.06
C GLN A 317 27.26 49.81 18.40
N LYS A 318 26.39 48.88 18.82
CA LYS A 318 25.73 48.93 20.14
C LYS A 318 26.74 48.91 21.29
N GLN A 319 27.79 48.08 21.21
CA GLN A 319 28.82 48.03 22.26
C GLN A 319 29.76 49.24 22.23
N LYS A 320 30.05 49.83 21.06
CA LYS A 320 30.82 51.08 20.93
C LYS A 320 30.12 52.27 21.59
N THR A 321 28.79 52.31 21.54
CA THR A 321 28.01 53.30 22.29
C THR A 321 28.08 53.10 23.81
N ASP A 322 28.34 51.88 24.27
CA ASP A 322 28.36 51.53 25.70
C ASP A 322 29.78 51.56 26.32
N LYS A 323 30.85 51.39 25.52
CA LYS A 323 32.25 51.40 25.98
C LYS A 323 33.20 52.00 24.92
N LYS A 324 34.13 52.87 25.34
CA LYS A 324 35.28 53.32 24.52
C LYS A 324 36.27 52.17 24.34
N ILE A 325 36.13 51.39 23.27
CA ILE A 325 37.00 50.24 22.94
C ILE A 325 38.00 50.63 21.84
N GLU A 326 39.27 50.26 21.99
CA GLU A 326 40.34 50.48 21.01
C GLU A 326 40.21 49.57 19.77
N THR A 327 40.85 49.95 18.66
CA THR A 327 40.66 49.34 17.34
C THR A 327 41.19 47.90 17.21
N ALA A 328 42.24 47.52 17.94
CA ALA A 328 42.76 46.14 17.93
C ALA A 328 41.82 45.16 18.65
N ASP A 329 41.21 45.61 19.76
CA ASP A 329 40.24 44.82 20.51
C ASP A 329 38.94 44.56 19.72
N LEU A 330 38.58 45.47 18.81
CA LEU A 330 37.38 45.31 17.96
C LEU A 330 37.48 44.12 16.99
N VAL A 331 38.68 43.76 16.52
CA VAL A 331 38.84 42.63 15.57
C VAL A 331 38.67 41.30 16.31
N THR A 332 39.29 41.15 17.48
CA THR A 332 39.14 39.96 18.33
C THR A 332 37.70 39.81 18.82
N LEU A 333 37.11 40.90 19.32
CA LEU A 333 35.71 40.94 19.75
C LEU A 333 34.74 40.59 18.61
N ARG A 334 34.98 41.09 17.39
CA ARG A 334 34.21 40.74 16.20
C ARG A 334 34.22 39.24 15.94
N ARG A 335 35.38 38.60 16.08
CA ARG A 335 35.55 37.15 15.90
C ARG A 335 34.82 36.36 16.98
N GLU A 336 34.99 36.71 18.24
CA GLU A 336 34.33 36.02 19.36
C GLU A 336 32.80 36.13 19.28
N MET A 337 32.27 37.31 18.95
CA MET A 337 30.82 37.51 18.77
C MET A 337 30.28 36.75 17.57
N MET A 338 31.06 36.62 16.49
CA MET A 338 30.71 35.79 15.34
C MET A 338 30.62 34.32 15.75
N GLU A 339 31.65 33.80 16.40
CA GLU A 339 31.73 32.41 16.85
C GLU A 339 30.60 32.10 17.85
N GLN A 340 30.30 33.00 18.79
CA GLN A 340 29.20 32.85 19.74
C GLN A 340 27.84 32.87 19.03
N LYS A 341 27.61 33.76 18.05
CA LYS A 341 26.32 33.83 17.37
C LYS A 341 26.07 32.64 16.45
N ILE A 342 27.12 32.18 15.77
CA ILE A 342 27.11 30.92 15.00
C ILE A 342 26.78 29.77 15.96
N PHE A 343 27.44 29.70 17.12
CA PHE A 343 27.19 28.67 18.12
C PHE A 343 25.74 28.67 18.62
N GLU A 344 25.19 29.83 19.00
CA GLU A 344 23.78 29.95 19.43
C GLU A 344 22.80 29.47 18.36
N LEU A 345 22.95 29.95 17.12
CA LEU A 345 22.08 29.57 16.00
C LEU A 345 22.26 28.10 15.59
N SER A 346 23.42 27.50 15.89
CA SER A 346 23.71 26.09 15.63
C SER A 346 23.12 25.12 16.67
N LYS A 347 22.62 25.62 17.82
CA LYS A 347 21.98 24.76 18.83
C LYS A 347 20.66 24.16 18.32
N ASP A 348 19.91 24.93 17.55
CA ASP A 348 18.68 24.49 16.88
C ASP A 348 19.01 23.89 15.50
N ASN A 349 19.81 22.83 15.50
CA ASN A 349 20.17 22.11 14.28
C ASN A 349 19.24 20.90 14.02
N PHE A 350 19.33 20.38 12.79
CA PHE A 350 18.51 19.26 12.36
C PHE A 350 18.73 18.00 13.19
N SER A 351 19.95 17.68 13.61
CA SER A 351 20.20 16.52 14.49
C SER A 351 19.46 16.61 15.82
N THR A 352 19.54 17.75 16.52
CA THR A 352 18.83 17.94 17.79
C THR A 352 17.32 17.80 17.60
N PHE A 353 16.78 18.45 16.57
CA PHE A 353 15.36 18.34 16.23
C PHE A 353 14.96 16.90 15.91
N PHE A 354 15.69 16.22 15.03
CA PHE A 354 15.36 14.88 14.58
C PHE A 354 15.42 13.84 15.71
N VAL A 355 16.40 13.93 16.60
CA VAL A 355 16.49 13.07 17.80
C VAL A 355 15.28 13.25 18.71
N GLN A 356 14.89 14.50 18.97
CA GLN A 356 13.71 14.79 19.79
C GLN A 356 12.42 14.34 19.11
N PHE A 357 12.32 14.57 17.79
CA PHE A 357 11.20 14.12 16.99
C PHE A 357 11.07 12.59 17.04
N TYR A 358 12.15 11.86 16.76
CA TYR A 358 12.19 10.41 16.78
C TYR A 358 11.78 9.86 18.15
N LYS A 359 12.34 10.42 19.24
CA LYS A 359 12.01 10.02 20.61
C LYS A 359 10.52 10.16 20.92
N ASN A 360 9.93 11.29 20.56
CA ASN A 360 8.62 11.70 21.06
C ASN A 360 7.47 11.34 20.10
N PHE A 361 7.76 11.16 18.81
CA PHE A 361 6.74 11.09 17.76
C PHE A 361 6.89 9.91 16.81
N LYS A 362 7.95 9.06 16.87
CA LYS A 362 8.16 7.97 15.89
C LYS A 362 6.93 7.09 15.66
N ASP A 363 6.27 6.64 16.73
CA ASP A 363 5.16 5.67 16.62
C ASP A 363 3.91 6.34 16.04
N LYS A 364 3.65 7.60 16.44
CA LYS A 364 2.56 8.41 15.88
C LYS A 364 2.81 8.75 14.42
N TYR A 365 4.06 9.08 14.08
CA TYR A 365 4.47 9.36 12.72
C TYR A 365 4.33 8.13 11.82
N ALA A 366 4.72 6.94 12.27
CA ALA A 366 4.52 5.71 11.51
C ALA A 366 3.04 5.45 11.18
N VAL A 367 2.14 5.69 12.13
CA VAL A 367 0.69 5.59 11.88
C VAL A 367 0.24 6.63 10.85
N CYS A 368 0.72 7.86 10.94
CA CYS A 368 0.37 8.91 9.98
C CYS A 368 0.92 8.61 8.58
N ALA A 369 2.21 8.27 8.45
CA ALA A 369 2.86 7.91 7.19
C ALA A 369 2.18 6.74 6.48
N LYS A 370 1.56 5.82 7.22
CA LYS A 370 0.81 4.70 6.63
C LYS A 370 -0.59 5.07 6.12
N ASN A 371 -1.23 6.11 6.66
CA ASN A 371 -2.67 6.33 6.48
C ASN A 371 -3.05 7.73 5.97
N VAL A 372 -2.20 8.74 6.13
CA VAL A 372 -2.56 10.14 5.91
C VAL A 372 -1.46 10.83 5.10
N MET A 373 -1.85 11.40 3.96
CA MET A 373 -0.96 12.12 3.08
C MET A 373 -0.30 13.33 3.76
N ALA A 374 1.03 13.44 3.67
CA ALA A 374 1.79 14.52 4.28
C ALA A 374 1.90 15.78 3.41
N ALA A 375 1.86 15.60 2.09
CA ALA A 375 1.79 16.68 1.11
C ALA A 375 1.36 16.18 -0.28
N ASN A 376 0.59 16.99 -1.00
CA ASN A 376 0.33 16.86 -2.42
C ASN A 376 1.55 17.39 -3.19
N LEU A 377 2.15 16.53 -4.02
CA LEU A 377 3.34 16.85 -4.82
C LEU A 377 3.13 18.06 -5.74
N ASN A 378 1.92 18.25 -6.27
CA ASN A 378 1.61 19.36 -7.19
C ASN A 378 1.46 20.70 -6.47
N GLU A 379 1.20 20.69 -5.16
CA GLU A 379 1.00 21.91 -4.36
C GLU A 379 2.30 22.36 -3.67
N ASP A 380 3.05 21.42 -3.06
CA ASP A 380 4.33 21.69 -2.42
C ASP A 380 5.28 20.51 -2.60
N SER A 381 6.03 20.54 -3.70
CA SER A 381 6.95 19.45 -4.07
C SER A 381 8.11 19.30 -3.09
N GLN A 382 8.61 20.41 -2.53
CA GLN A 382 9.71 20.38 -1.57
C GLN A 382 9.29 19.69 -0.27
N ARG A 383 8.08 20.01 0.22
CA ARG A 383 7.49 19.36 1.39
C ARG A 383 7.24 17.88 1.14
N HIS A 384 6.67 17.56 -0.02
CA HIS A 384 6.42 16.17 -0.41
C HIS A 384 7.70 15.33 -0.40
N TRP A 385 8.76 15.78 -1.08
CA TRP A 385 10.00 15.02 -1.14
C TRP A 385 10.70 14.92 0.21
N PHE A 386 10.63 15.96 1.05
CA PHE A 386 11.11 15.87 2.42
C PHE A 386 10.43 14.74 3.20
N PHE A 387 9.09 14.66 3.13
CA PHE A 387 8.34 13.60 3.80
C PHE A 387 8.59 12.23 3.18
N ALA A 388 8.74 12.13 1.86
CA ALA A 388 9.10 10.86 1.21
C ALA A 388 10.45 10.31 1.73
N TYR A 389 11.47 11.16 1.88
CA TYR A 389 12.74 10.74 2.50
C TYR A 389 12.59 10.39 3.98
N LEU A 390 11.78 11.16 4.72
CA LEU A 390 11.49 10.90 6.12
C LEU A 390 10.81 9.55 6.31
N GLU A 391 9.80 9.24 5.53
CA GLU A 391 9.11 7.94 5.48
C GLU A 391 10.08 6.81 5.16
N GLY A 392 10.94 7.00 4.15
CA GLY A 392 11.99 6.03 3.80
C GLY A 392 12.91 5.70 4.98
N PHE A 393 13.23 6.67 5.84
CA PHE A 393 14.01 6.42 7.06
C PHE A 393 13.27 5.50 8.03
N PHE A 394 11.97 5.74 8.26
CA PHE A 394 11.17 4.88 9.14
C PHE A 394 10.95 3.49 8.54
N HIS A 395 10.75 3.40 7.22
CA HIS A 395 10.64 2.12 6.51
C HIS A 395 11.93 1.27 6.62
N ALA A 396 13.11 1.89 6.61
CA ALA A 396 14.34 1.17 6.90
C ALA A 396 14.34 0.59 8.32
N ASN A 397 13.87 1.36 9.32
CA ASN A 397 13.73 0.88 10.70
C ASN A 397 12.68 -0.23 10.86
N ASP A 398 11.55 -0.13 10.14
CA ASP A 398 10.51 -1.17 10.13
C ASP A 398 11.04 -2.50 9.58
N LEU A 399 11.97 -2.44 8.61
CA LEU A 399 12.71 -3.59 8.09
C LEU A 399 13.88 -4.02 8.99
N ASN A 400 13.98 -3.46 10.21
CA ASN A 400 15.01 -3.72 11.20
C ASN A 400 16.42 -3.33 10.75
N TYR A 401 16.55 -2.29 9.93
CA TYR A 401 17.83 -1.65 9.69
C TYR A 401 18.05 -0.53 10.71
N VAL A 402 19.32 -0.32 11.07
CA VAL A 402 19.75 0.76 11.94
C VAL A 402 20.84 1.55 11.24
N TYR A 403 20.73 2.86 11.27
CA TYR A 403 21.76 3.76 10.78
C TYR A 403 22.80 4.02 11.86
N ASN A 404 24.05 3.63 11.61
CA ASN A 404 25.17 3.91 12.50
C ASN A 404 25.83 5.23 12.10
N CYS A 405 25.76 6.23 12.97
CA CYS A 405 26.23 7.57 12.65
C CYS A 405 27.75 7.73 12.63
N SER A 406 28.48 6.88 13.34
CA SER A 406 29.95 6.89 13.32
C SER A 406 30.49 6.37 11.99
N LYS A 407 29.92 5.26 11.48
CA LYS A 407 30.27 4.65 10.19
C LYS A 407 29.56 5.29 9.00
N ARG A 408 28.53 6.10 9.26
CA ARG A 408 27.66 6.74 8.26
C ARG A 408 27.01 5.74 7.31
N GLU A 409 26.53 4.62 7.82
CA GLU A 409 26.02 3.51 7.01
C GLU A 409 24.82 2.81 7.65
N TRP A 410 23.98 2.22 6.80
CA TRP A 410 22.83 1.42 7.18
C TRP A 410 23.20 -0.05 7.31
N PHE A 411 22.95 -0.64 8.48
CA PHE A 411 23.23 -2.05 8.76
C PHE A 411 21.96 -2.76 9.21
N LYS A 412 21.83 -4.04 8.85
CA LYS A 412 20.75 -4.88 9.34
C LYS A 412 20.98 -5.15 10.83
N ASN A 413 20.00 -4.83 11.67
CA ASN A 413 20.05 -5.11 13.09
C ASN A 413 19.90 -6.62 13.32
N TYR A 414 20.49 -7.11 14.40
CA TYR A 414 20.42 -8.51 14.79
C TYR A 414 19.82 -8.64 16.18
N ARG A 415 19.23 -9.80 16.46
CA ARG A 415 18.73 -10.12 17.79
C ARG A 415 19.83 -10.77 18.61
N THR A 416 19.95 -10.38 19.87
CA THR A 416 20.82 -11.02 20.85
C THR A 416 20.29 -12.41 21.20
N THR A 417 21.07 -13.20 21.95
CA THR A 417 20.64 -14.51 22.48
C THR A 417 19.40 -14.42 23.38
N GLN A 418 19.09 -13.23 23.90
CA GLN A 418 17.90 -12.96 24.71
C GLN A 418 16.69 -12.50 23.86
N GLY A 419 16.83 -12.47 22.53
CA GLY A 419 15.78 -12.06 21.59
C GLY A 419 15.56 -10.54 21.49
N GLN A 420 16.32 -9.73 22.22
CA GLN A 420 16.31 -8.27 22.13
C GLN A 420 17.10 -7.79 20.91
N TRP A 421 16.75 -6.63 20.36
CA TRP A 421 17.58 -6.00 19.32
C TRP A 421 18.92 -5.56 19.91
N ALA A 422 19.99 -5.81 19.16
CA ALA A 422 21.35 -5.50 19.64
C ALA A 422 21.64 -4.00 19.65
N LEU A 423 21.01 -3.25 18.74
CA LEU A 423 21.15 -1.79 18.63
C LEU A 423 19.77 -1.14 18.79
N ASP A 424 19.71 -0.03 19.52
CA ASP A 424 18.56 0.86 19.56
C ASP A 424 18.80 2.07 18.65
N GLN A 425 17.88 2.31 17.72
CA GLN A 425 18.04 3.41 16.76
C GLN A 425 18.00 4.78 17.43
N TYR A 426 17.26 4.96 18.52
CA TYR A 426 17.23 6.25 19.23
C TYR A 426 18.59 6.53 19.89
N GLU A 427 19.20 5.54 20.53
CA GLU A 427 20.55 5.65 21.09
C GLU A 427 21.58 6.04 20.02
N GLU A 428 21.59 5.34 18.88
CA GLU A 428 22.46 5.67 17.74
C GLU A 428 22.23 7.11 17.25
N LEU A 429 20.97 7.55 17.22
CA LEU A 429 20.60 8.91 16.81
C LEU A 429 21.18 9.99 17.72
N THR A 430 21.33 9.73 19.03
CA THR A 430 21.87 10.73 19.98
C THR A 430 23.32 11.14 19.69
N TYR A 431 24.06 10.30 18.96
CA TYR A 431 25.45 10.56 18.58
C TYR A 431 25.59 11.14 17.16
N CYS A 432 24.49 11.37 16.45
CA CYS A 432 24.52 11.85 15.08
C CYS A 432 24.70 13.36 15.00
N SER A 433 25.63 13.81 14.15
CA SER A 433 25.62 15.18 13.63
C SER A 433 24.61 15.33 12.50
N SER A 434 24.22 16.57 12.17
CA SER A 434 23.40 16.85 10.98
C SER A 434 24.00 16.30 9.69
N GLU A 435 25.34 16.31 9.56
CA GLU A 435 26.04 15.73 8.40
C GLU A 435 25.89 14.20 8.34
N ALA A 436 26.01 13.53 9.49
CA ALA A 436 25.80 12.09 9.56
C ALA A 436 24.34 11.72 9.21
N LEU A 437 23.37 12.51 9.67
CA LEU A 437 21.95 12.31 9.31
C LEU A 437 21.69 12.57 7.82
N ASP A 438 22.25 13.62 7.24
CA ASP A 438 22.12 13.87 5.80
C ASP A 438 22.64 12.69 4.99
N ALA A 439 23.77 12.11 5.38
CA ALA A 439 24.30 10.90 4.76
C ALA A 439 23.36 9.69 4.93
N ALA A 440 22.58 9.63 6.02
CA ALA A 440 21.56 8.59 6.21
C ALA A 440 20.49 8.65 5.13
N PHE A 441 19.90 9.84 4.93
CA PHE A 441 18.84 10.07 3.96
C PHE A 441 19.34 9.88 2.51
N VAL A 442 20.52 10.41 2.18
CA VAL A 442 21.13 10.23 0.85
C VAL A 442 21.38 8.75 0.52
N LYS A 443 21.70 7.91 1.51
CA LYS A 443 21.98 6.49 1.31
C LYS A 443 20.72 5.59 1.31
N LEU A 444 19.53 6.12 1.58
CA LEU A 444 18.29 5.33 1.62
C LEU A 444 17.95 4.65 0.28
N PRO A 445 17.97 5.34 -0.88
CA PRO A 445 17.69 4.68 -2.15
C PRO A 445 18.66 3.52 -2.45
N VAL A 446 19.95 3.71 -2.13
CA VAL A 446 20.98 2.66 -2.30
C VAL A 446 20.71 1.47 -1.38
N LEU A 447 20.32 1.72 -0.13
CA LEU A 447 19.95 0.68 0.83
C LEU A 447 18.82 -0.18 0.28
N PHE A 448 17.71 0.43 -0.13
CA PHE A 448 16.58 -0.34 -0.65
C PHE A 448 16.94 -1.04 -1.97
N ASN A 449 17.77 -0.45 -2.83
CA ASN A 449 18.21 -1.08 -4.08
C ASN A 449 18.97 -2.39 -3.80
N ARG A 450 19.79 -2.39 -2.75
CA ARG A 450 20.45 -3.61 -2.27
C ARG A 450 19.45 -4.65 -1.77
N MET A 451 18.38 -4.24 -1.07
CA MET A 451 17.36 -5.16 -0.57
C MET A 451 16.53 -5.79 -1.69
N MET A 452 16.14 -5.01 -2.70
CA MET A 452 15.41 -5.51 -3.88
C MET A 452 16.19 -6.61 -4.60
N ASN A 453 17.51 -6.48 -4.68
CA ASN A 453 18.39 -7.49 -5.27
C ASN A 453 18.59 -8.74 -4.38
N ASN A 454 18.12 -8.73 -3.14
CA ASN A 454 18.17 -9.86 -2.23
C ASN A 454 16.79 -10.57 -2.19
N SER A 455 16.69 -11.75 -2.81
CA SER A 455 15.41 -12.47 -2.99
C SER A 455 14.68 -12.87 -1.70
N ASN A 456 15.30 -12.72 -0.53
CA ASN A 456 14.76 -13.16 0.75
C ASN A 456 14.38 -12.03 1.71
N GLU A 457 14.47 -10.76 1.29
CA GLU A 457 14.15 -9.61 2.14
C GLU A 457 12.96 -8.79 1.59
N GLN A 458 12.00 -8.47 2.45
CA GLN A 458 11.02 -7.43 2.12
C GLN A 458 11.74 -6.09 1.94
N PHE A 459 11.22 -5.25 1.06
CA PHE A 459 11.75 -3.92 0.81
C PHE A 459 10.61 -2.93 0.55
N TYR A 460 10.91 -1.64 0.55
CA TYR A 460 9.98 -0.60 0.12
C TYR A 460 10.42 -0.04 -1.22
N ARG A 461 9.45 0.23 -2.09
CA ARG A 461 9.68 0.99 -3.32
C ARG A 461 8.76 2.20 -3.36
N TYR A 462 9.27 3.31 -3.87
CA TYR A 462 8.49 4.52 -4.06
C TYR A 462 7.84 4.49 -5.45
N VAL A 463 6.52 4.50 -5.51
CA VAL A 463 5.77 4.43 -6.77
C VAL A 463 5.30 5.83 -7.14
N THR A 464 5.88 6.41 -8.19
CA THR A 464 5.39 7.67 -8.77
C THR A 464 4.13 7.42 -9.62
N TYR A 465 4.18 6.42 -10.49
CA TYR A 465 3.12 6.08 -11.44
C TYR A 465 3.09 4.57 -11.72
N ASP A 466 1.91 3.96 -11.73
CA ASP A 466 1.74 2.56 -12.11
C ASP A 466 1.68 2.41 -13.64
N PHE A 467 2.84 2.47 -14.31
CA PHE A 467 2.95 2.50 -15.78
C PHE A 467 2.65 1.14 -16.43
N TYR A 468 3.13 0.05 -15.84
CA TYR A 468 3.26 -1.22 -16.55
C TYR A 468 2.25 -2.27 -16.07
N ALA A 469 1.68 -2.09 -14.88
CA ALA A 469 0.93 -3.13 -14.20
C ALA A 469 -0.58 -2.82 -14.02
N GLY A 470 -1.09 -1.66 -14.46
CA GLY A 470 -2.47 -1.57 -15.01
C GLY A 470 -3.55 -0.87 -14.20
N SER A 471 -3.20 0.00 -13.24
CA SER A 471 -4.15 1.06 -12.80
C SER A 471 -3.94 2.39 -13.54
N HIS A 472 -2.74 2.66 -14.07
CA HIS A 472 -2.38 3.96 -14.69
C HIS A 472 -2.51 5.16 -13.73
N GLU A 473 -2.41 4.89 -12.43
CA GLU A 473 -2.57 5.88 -11.38
C GLU A 473 -1.23 6.46 -10.92
N LYS A 474 -1.22 7.77 -10.66
CA LYS A 474 -0.13 8.47 -9.95
C LYS A 474 -0.23 8.20 -8.46
N LEU A 475 0.68 7.43 -7.85
CA LEU A 475 0.63 7.09 -6.42
C LEU A 475 1.35 8.12 -5.54
N TYR A 476 2.60 8.42 -5.86
CA TYR A 476 3.53 9.23 -5.07
C TYR A 476 3.63 8.77 -3.60
N SER A 477 3.87 7.48 -3.41
CA SER A 477 3.89 6.84 -2.09
C SER A 477 4.85 5.65 -2.04
N TRP A 478 5.35 5.35 -0.84
CA TRP A 478 6.09 4.12 -0.58
C TRP A 478 5.14 2.93 -0.43
N VAL A 479 5.40 1.87 -1.20
CA VAL A 479 4.68 0.59 -1.08
C VAL A 479 5.64 -0.50 -0.62
N GLN A 480 5.17 -1.30 0.33
CA GLN A 480 5.91 -2.47 0.80
C GLN A 480 5.81 -3.57 -0.26
N VAL A 481 6.97 -4.07 -0.70
CA VAL A 481 7.09 -5.13 -1.69
C VAL A 481 7.73 -6.35 -1.04
N SER A 482 7.08 -7.48 -1.27
CA SER A 482 7.62 -8.78 -0.89
C SER A 482 8.63 -9.23 -1.94
N SER A 483 9.84 -9.62 -1.54
CA SER A 483 10.79 -10.28 -2.46
C SER A 483 10.37 -11.69 -2.85
N LYS A 484 9.28 -12.23 -2.26
CA LYS A 484 8.75 -13.56 -2.57
C LYS A 484 8.29 -13.57 -4.02
N ARG A 485 8.79 -14.53 -4.80
CA ARG A 485 8.56 -14.61 -6.25
C ARG A 485 7.49 -15.63 -6.58
N ILE A 486 6.65 -15.34 -7.57
CA ILE A 486 5.73 -16.35 -8.12
C ILE A 486 6.55 -17.25 -9.05
N SER A 487 6.60 -18.54 -8.74
CA SER A 487 7.29 -19.49 -9.62
C SER A 487 6.38 -19.93 -10.76
N CYS A 488 6.64 -19.40 -11.94
CA CYS A 488 5.88 -19.73 -13.13
C CYS A 488 6.30 -21.09 -13.69
N SER A 489 5.33 -21.96 -13.96
CA SER A 489 5.56 -23.17 -14.74
C SER A 489 6.05 -22.79 -16.13
N LYS A 490 7.20 -23.34 -16.57
CA LYS A 490 7.68 -23.19 -17.94
C LYS A 490 6.59 -23.69 -18.90
N GLU A 491 6.05 -22.82 -19.73
CA GLU A 491 5.21 -23.27 -20.85
C GLU A 491 6.10 -24.02 -21.86
N PRO A 492 5.60 -25.09 -22.50
CA PRO A 492 6.36 -25.79 -23.54
C PRO A 492 6.76 -24.82 -24.66
N ASP A 493 8.02 -24.92 -25.11
CA ASP A 493 8.70 -24.06 -26.10
C ASP A 493 7.80 -23.61 -27.27
N SER A 494 7.05 -22.52 -27.08
CA SER A 494 6.41 -21.81 -28.17
C SER A 494 7.30 -20.62 -28.58
N LEU A 495 7.16 -20.12 -29.80
CA LEU A 495 7.84 -18.90 -30.23
C LEU A 495 7.54 -17.73 -29.27
N TRP A 496 6.32 -17.71 -28.70
CA TRP A 496 5.93 -16.81 -27.61
C TRP A 496 6.69 -17.08 -26.32
N SER A 497 7.00 -18.34 -25.97
CA SER A 497 7.83 -18.71 -24.82
C SER A 497 9.32 -18.36 -25.02
N ARG A 498 9.79 -18.21 -26.27
CA ARG A 498 11.13 -17.68 -26.58
C ARG A 498 11.17 -16.16 -26.57
N ILE A 499 10.14 -15.49 -27.08
CA ILE A 499 9.99 -14.03 -27.00
C ILE A 499 9.78 -13.61 -25.54
N GLN A 500 8.90 -14.32 -24.82
CA GLN A 500 8.77 -14.21 -23.37
C GLN A 500 10.04 -14.66 -22.69
N GLY A 501 10.72 -15.74 -23.05
CA GLY A 501 11.99 -16.15 -22.41
C GLY A 501 13.15 -15.18 -22.61
N MET A 502 13.09 -14.33 -23.65
CA MET A 502 13.98 -13.18 -23.84
C MET A 502 13.53 -11.96 -23.00
N MET A 503 12.23 -11.81 -22.72
CA MET A 503 11.67 -10.78 -21.80
C MET A 503 11.57 -11.24 -20.32
N ILE A 504 11.71 -12.54 -20.07
CA ILE A 504 11.50 -13.31 -18.83
C ILE A 504 12.74 -14.21 -18.71
N LYS A 505 13.92 -13.60 -18.62
CA LYS A 505 15.03 -14.31 -17.98
C LYS A 505 14.72 -14.33 -16.49
N GLU A 506 14.28 -15.50 -16.03
CA GLU A 506 14.12 -15.90 -14.63
C GLU A 506 12.89 -15.38 -13.86
N GLY A 507 11.67 -15.76 -14.24
CA GLY A 507 10.49 -15.69 -13.36
C GLY A 507 10.09 -14.29 -12.85
N ASN A 508 10.81 -13.30 -13.32
CA ASN A 508 10.66 -11.90 -13.07
C ASN A 508 9.95 -11.36 -14.31
N PHE A 509 8.70 -10.92 -14.17
CA PHE A 509 8.37 -9.63 -14.77
C PHE A 509 9.08 -8.59 -13.91
N ILE A 510 10.41 -8.61 -14.01
CA ILE A 510 11.29 -7.48 -13.82
C ILE A 510 11.93 -7.29 -15.19
N SER A 511 11.18 -6.71 -16.13
CA SER A 511 11.60 -6.38 -17.50
C SER A 511 13.02 -5.80 -17.52
N GLU A 512 13.78 -5.97 -18.60
CA GLU A 512 15.11 -5.35 -18.72
C GLU A 512 15.05 -3.79 -18.72
N ASP A 513 13.85 -3.20 -18.80
CA ASP A 513 13.56 -1.77 -18.56
C ASP A 513 13.33 -1.43 -17.07
N GLU A 514 13.22 -2.42 -16.17
CA GLU A 514 13.28 -2.28 -14.70
C GLU A 514 14.69 -2.02 -14.17
N ASN A 515 15.41 -1.12 -14.83
CA ASN A 515 16.15 -0.12 -14.07
C ASN A 515 15.16 0.86 -13.38
N GLU A 516 14.09 0.33 -12.76
CA GLU A 516 13.16 1.06 -11.90
C GLU A 516 13.96 1.46 -10.67
N PHE A 517 14.38 2.72 -10.64
CA PHE A 517 14.94 3.28 -9.44
C PHE A 517 13.89 3.14 -8.33
N ILE A 518 14.27 2.49 -7.22
CA ILE A 518 13.39 2.39 -6.03
C ILE A 518 12.91 3.75 -5.54
N PHE A 519 13.68 4.79 -5.85
CA PHE A 519 13.35 6.17 -5.59
C PHE A 519 13.69 7.00 -6.83
N PRO A 520 12.91 8.02 -7.21
CA PRO A 520 13.18 8.83 -8.39
C PRO A 520 14.61 9.38 -8.41
N SER A 521 15.35 9.15 -9.50
CA SER A 521 16.78 9.47 -9.60
C SER A 521 17.06 10.97 -9.76
N ASP A 522 16.05 11.73 -10.18
CA ASP A 522 16.05 13.18 -10.31
C ASP A 522 15.74 13.92 -8.99
N VAL A 523 15.35 13.19 -7.94
CA VAL A 523 15.03 13.76 -6.63
C VAL A 523 16.16 13.51 -5.64
N GLN A 524 16.74 14.59 -5.11
CA GLN A 524 17.84 14.52 -4.14
C GLN A 524 17.44 15.08 -2.79
N TRP A 525 17.97 14.47 -1.72
CA TRP A 525 17.84 15.00 -0.37
C TRP A 525 18.52 16.37 -0.24
N GLU A 526 17.75 17.38 0.16
CA GLU A 526 18.29 18.69 0.52
C GLU A 526 18.85 18.67 1.93
N GLY A 527 20.17 18.49 2.05
CA GLY A 527 20.84 18.36 3.34
C GLY A 527 20.75 19.57 4.26
N PHE A 528 20.90 19.34 5.56
CA PHE A 528 20.84 20.32 6.64
C PHE A 528 22.23 20.73 7.19
N HIS A 529 23.29 20.00 6.86
CA HIS A 529 24.64 20.36 7.29
C HIS A 529 25.13 21.64 6.63
N ILE A 530 25.71 22.54 7.43
CA ILE A 530 26.50 23.66 6.93
C ILE A 530 27.87 23.09 6.63
N ALA A 531 28.24 22.97 5.36
CA ALA A 531 29.62 22.69 5.02
C ALA A 531 30.46 23.82 5.63
N ASN A 532 31.36 23.48 6.56
CA ASN A 532 32.39 24.41 7.02
C ASN A 532 33.24 24.73 5.78
N LYS A 533 32.84 25.74 5.01
CA LYS A 533 33.82 26.48 4.22
C LYS A 533 34.79 26.99 5.26
N ASN A 534 36.01 26.45 5.26
CA ASN A 534 37.09 26.98 6.08
C ASN A 534 37.06 28.50 5.88
N TYR A 535 36.54 29.24 6.87
CA TYR A 535 36.66 30.67 6.91
C TYR A 535 38.12 30.93 7.26
N THR A 536 39.00 30.77 6.28
CA THR A 536 40.34 31.34 6.33
C THR A 536 40.13 32.85 6.32
N PHE A 537 40.14 33.42 7.52
CA PHE A 537 40.10 34.86 7.76
C PHE A 537 41.49 35.47 7.55
#